data_AF-A0A4U5NVT4-F1
#
_entry.id   AF-A0A4U5NVT4-F1
#
_cell.length_a   1.000
_cell.length_b   1.000
_cell.length_c   1.000
_cell.angle_alpha   90.00
_cell.angle_beta   90.00
_cell.angle_gamma   90.00
#
_symmetry.space_group_name_H-M   'P 1'
#
loop_
_entity.id
_entity.type
_entity.pdbx_description
1 polymer ?
#
loop_
_entity_poly.entity_id
_entity_poly.type
_entity_poly.pdbx_seq_one_letter_code
_entity_poly.pdbx_strand_id
1 'polypeptide(L)'
;MAAKKTKNKKLVHIAKYSTSLQTLKLIMQVLTASEGVSDRFYSALYGKLLDSHTSSLENQLFALVYKAIEKDHVDERVRAFVKRLLQMALVNRPSYACATLIIVSKIQQTRNILKSSKAADVSLG
;
A
#
# COMPACT_ATOMS: atom_id res chain seq x y z
N MET A 1 2.18 -39.64 0.33
CA MET A 1 1.08 -38.81 0.89
C MET A 1 1.52 -37.40 1.35
N ALA A 2 2.36 -36.65 0.60
CA ALA A 2 2.85 -35.33 1.04
C ALA A 2 2.13 -34.11 0.40
N ALA A 3 1.40 -34.29 -0.71
CA ALA A 3 0.82 -33.19 -1.49
C ALA A 3 -0.49 -32.59 -0.92
N LYS A 4 -1.14 -33.26 0.05
CA LYS A 4 -2.44 -32.81 0.61
C LYS A 4 -2.28 -31.81 1.76
N LYS A 5 -1.14 -31.81 2.46
CA LYS A 5 -0.88 -30.97 3.65
C LYS A 5 -0.49 -29.52 3.30
N THR A 6 0.12 -29.30 2.12
CA THR A 6 0.50 -27.97 1.62
C THR A 6 -0.66 -27.16 1.04
N LYS A 7 -1.71 -27.82 0.52
CA LYS A 7 -2.91 -27.14 -0.01
C LYS A 7 -3.71 -26.41 1.09
N ASN A 8 -3.86 -27.02 2.28
CA ASN A 8 -4.58 -26.39 3.39
C ASN A 8 -3.90 -25.13 3.91
N LYS A 9 -2.56 -25.09 3.99
CA LYS A 9 -1.84 -23.89 4.45
C LYS A 9 -2.03 -22.70 3.51
N LYS A 10 -2.02 -22.93 2.18
CA LYS A 10 -2.26 -21.89 1.17
C LYS A 10 -3.69 -21.35 1.24
N LEU A 11 -4.69 -22.23 1.32
CA LEU A 11 -6.10 -21.83 1.42
C LEU A 11 -6.38 -21.02 2.69
N VAL A 12 -5.88 -21.45 3.84
CA VAL A 12 -6.04 -20.71 5.11
C VAL A 12 -5.34 -19.35 5.04
N HIS A 13 -4.14 -19.26 4.45
CA HIS A 13 -3.44 -17.99 4.29
C HIS A 13 -4.18 -17.03 3.35
N ILE A 14 -4.72 -17.53 2.23
CA ILE A 14 -5.51 -16.74 1.28
C ILE A 14 -6.80 -16.24 1.93
N ALA A 15 -7.50 -17.09 2.68
CA ALA A 15 -8.70 -16.70 3.42
C ALA A 15 -8.38 -15.61 4.46
N LYS A 16 -7.30 -15.80 5.25
CA LYS A 16 -6.82 -14.78 6.20
C LYS A 16 -6.45 -13.48 5.51
N TYR A 17 -5.79 -13.55 4.34
CA TYR A 17 -5.42 -12.37 3.58
C TYR A 17 -6.67 -11.59 3.12
N SER A 18 -7.63 -12.30 2.52
CA SER A 18 -8.89 -11.73 2.02
C SER A 18 -9.70 -11.08 3.15
N THR A 19 -9.94 -11.80 4.25
CA THR A 19 -10.69 -11.28 5.39
C THR A 19 -10.03 -10.03 5.94
N SER A 20 -8.71 -10.05 6.18
CA SER A 20 -7.98 -8.87 6.67
C SER A 20 -8.06 -7.68 5.69
N LEU A 21 -8.03 -7.91 4.37
CA LEU A 21 -8.21 -6.84 3.39
C LEU A 21 -9.63 -6.26 3.42
N GLN A 22 -10.66 -7.11 3.53
CA GLN A 22 -12.04 -6.62 3.66
C GLN A 22 -12.24 -5.86 4.97
N THR A 23 -11.65 -6.31 6.07
CA THR A 23 -11.67 -5.59 7.35
C THR A 23 -11.02 -4.21 7.23
N LEU A 24 -9.87 -4.10 6.57
CA LEU A 24 -9.23 -2.79 6.32
C LEU A 24 -10.11 -1.88 5.46
N LYS A 25 -10.78 -2.40 4.42
CA LYS A 25 -11.72 -1.62 3.61
C LYS A 25 -12.90 -1.10 4.44
N LEU A 26 -13.46 -1.93 5.31
CA LEU A 26 -14.55 -1.53 6.21
C LEU A 26 -14.08 -0.46 7.20
N ILE A 27 -12.92 -0.64 7.82
CA ILE A 27 -12.33 0.35 8.73
C ILE A 27 -12.13 1.68 8.00
N MET A 28 -11.63 1.68 6.77
CA MET A 28 -11.46 2.89 5.96
C MET A 28 -12.79 3.62 5.72
N GLN A 29 -13.88 2.89 5.49
CA GLN A 29 -15.22 3.46 5.32
C GLN A 29 -15.73 4.09 6.62
N VAL A 30 -15.57 3.40 7.75
CA VAL A 30 -15.99 3.89 9.07
C VAL A 30 -15.17 5.11 9.49
N LEU A 31 -13.84 5.07 9.36
CA LEU A 31 -12.96 6.19 9.71
C LEU A 31 -13.12 7.40 8.78
N THR A 32 -13.55 7.17 7.53
CA THR A 32 -13.95 8.28 6.65
C THR A 32 -15.19 8.99 7.19
N ALA A 33 -16.11 8.26 7.82
CA ALA A 33 -17.36 8.81 8.35
C ALA A 33 -17.20 9.44 9.75
N SER A 34 -16.15 9.08 10.49
CA SER A 34 -15.89 9.50 11.87
C SER A 34 -14.49 10.11 11.99
N GLU A 35 -14.42 11.45 11.99
CA GLU A 35 -13.29 12.32 12.37
C GLU A 35 -11.85 11.95 11.95
N GLY A 36 -11.67 11.12 10.92
CA GLY A 36 -10.39 10.89 10.27
C GLY A 36 -9.75 9.53 10.54
N VAL A 37 -8.75 9.22 9.71
CA VAL A 37 -8.11 7.92 9.67
C VAL A 37 -6.95 7.87 10.67
N SER A 38 -7.01 6.94 11.65
CA SER A 38 -5.97 6.79 12.67
C SER A 38 -4.65 6.23 12.11
N ASP A 39 -3.54 6.55 12.78
CA ASP A 39 -2.21 6.02 12.45
C ASP A 39 -2.16 4.49 12.46
N ARG A 40 -2.92 3.85 13.35
CA ARG A 40 -3.01 2.37 13.44
C ARG A 40 -3.50 1.75 12.14
N PHE A 41 -4.47 2.41 11.47
CA PHE A 41 -4.95 1.95 10.17
C PHE A 41 -3.82 2.01 9.13
N TYR A 42 -3.08 3.12 9.07
CA TYR A 42 -1.99 3.26 8.11
C TYR A 42 -0.85 2.27 8.36
N SER A 43 -0.48 2.01 9.63
CA SER A 43 0.50 0.98 9.96
C SER A 43 0.04 -0.41 9.50
N ALA A 44 -1.23 -0.76 9.73
CA ALA A 44 -1.79 -2.04 9.31
C ALA A 44 -1.84 -2.16 7.77
N LEU A 45 -2.23 -1.09 7.07
CA LEU A 45 -2.25 -1.04 5.60
C LEU A 45 -0.84 -1.13 5.00
N TYR A 46 0.14 -0.46 5.62
CA TYR A 46 1.54 -0.51 5.21
C TYR A 46 2.13 -1.91 5.38
N GLY A 47 1.82 -2.59 6.48
CA GLY A 47 2.16 -4.00 6.69
C GLY A 47 1.52 -4.90 5.64
N LYS A 48 0.23 -4.68 5.35
CA LYS A 48 -0.51 -5.46 4.35
C LYS A 48 0.09 -5.39 2.95
N LEU A 49 0.67 -4.24 2.58
CA LEU A 49 1.32 -4.05 1.30
C LEU A 49 2.54 -4.97 1.08
N LEU A 50 3.22 -5.38 2.16
CA LEU A 50 4.32 -6.35 2.11
C LEU A 50 3.84 -7.78 1.84
N ASP A 51 2.66 -8.14 2.34
CA ASP A 51 2.20 -9.52 2.27
C ASP A 51 1.59 -9.91 0.90
N SER A 52 1.51 -8.97 -0.04
CA SER A 52 0.67 -9.08 -1.25
C SER A 52 1.35 -9.72 -2.48
N HIS A 53 2.50 -10.37 -2.33
CA HIS A 53 3.34 -10.81 -3.46
C HIS A 53 2.66 -11.74 -4.50
N THR A 54 1.53 -12.38 -4.19
CA THR A 54 0.85 -13.32 -5.09
C THR A 54 -0.66 -13.36 -4.91
N SER A 55 -1.31 -12.25 -4.56
CA SER A 55 -2.74 -12.25 -4.22
C SER A 55 -3.61 -11.91 -5.43
N SER A 56 -4.66 -12.70 -5.70
CA SER A 56 -5.68 -12.33 -6.69
C SER A 56 -6.45 -11.05 -6.34
N LEU A 57 -6.21 -10.50 -5.14
CA LEU A 57 -6.83 -9.29 -4.61
C LEU A 57 -5.91 -8.06 -4.71
N GLU A 58 -4.78 -8.13 -5.41
CA GLU A 58 -3.85 -7.02 -5.63
C GLU A 58 -4.57 -5.73 -6.08
N ASN A 59 -5.49 -5.83 -7.04
CA ASN A 59 -6.26 -4.67 -7.52
C ASN A 59 -7.10 -4.01 -6.40
N GLN A 60 -7.67 -4.81 -5.50
CA GLN A 60 -8.44 -4.28 -4.38
C GLN A 60 -7.53 -3.62 -3.34
N LEU A 61 -6.36 -4.19 -3.09
CA LEU A 61 -5.35 -3.59 -2.22
C LEU A 61 -4.88 -2.25 -2.80
N PHE A 62 -4.51 -2.21 -4.08
CA PHE A 62 -4.07 -1.00 -4.76
C PHE A 62 -5.13 0.11 -4.71
N ALA A 63 -6.40 -0.22 -4.95
CA ALA A 63 -7.50 0.73 -4.83
C ALA A 63 -7.65 1.28 -3.40
N LEU A 64 -7.49 0.42 -2.38
CA LEU A 64 -7.51 0.85 -0.98
C LEU A 64 -6.32 1.76 -0.65
N VAL A 65 -5.11 1.39 -1.08
CA VAL A 65 -3.89 2.17 -0.86
C VAL A 65 -4.00 3.55 -1.49
N TYR A 66 -4.44 3.63 -2.75
CA TYR A 66 -4.65 4.92 -3.42
C TYR A 66 -5.63 5.80 -2.64
N LYS A 67 -6.81 5.26 -2.27
CA LYS A 67 -7.82 6.02 -1.50
C LYS A 67 -7.31 6.46 -0.12
N ALA A 68 -6.53 5.61 0.55
CA ALA A 68 -5.98 5.92 1.87
C ALA A 68 -4.96 7.06 1.79
N ILE A 69 -4.07 7.01 0.80
CA ILE A 69 -3.04 8.03 0.55
C ILE A 69 -3.66 9.35 0.10
N GLU A 70 -4.71 9.32 -0.71
CA GLU A 70 -5.40 10.52 -1.21
C GLU A 70 -6.00 11.35 -0.06
N LYS A 71 -6.50 10.68 0.99
CA LYS A 71 -7.08 11.33 2.18
C LYS A 71 -6.10 11.65 3.30
N ASP A 72 -4.86 11.20 3.17
CA ASP A 72 -3.87 11.31 4.23
C ASP A 72 -3.30 12.72 4.35
N HIS A 73 -3.38 13.43 5.46
CA HIS A 73 -2.80 14.78 5.55
C HIS A 73 -1.28 14.81 5.81
N VAL A 74 -0.65 13.66 6.07
CA VAL A 74 0.76 13.57 6.47
C VAL A 74 1.64 13.18 5.28
N ASP A 75 2.29 14.17 4.67
CA ASP A 75 3.12 13.98 3.46
C ASP A 75 4.28 13.00 3.65
N GLU A 76 4.88 12.93 4.83
CA GLU A 76 5.96 11.97 5.13
C GLU A 76 5.48 10.52 5.00
N ARG A 77 4.26 10.25 5.47
CA ARG A 77 3.63 8.94 5.40
C ARG A 77 3.29 8.60 3.95
N VAL A 78 2.75 9.56 3.21
CA VAL A 78 2.52 9.42 1.76
C VAL A 78 3.82 9.06 1.03
N ARG A 79 4.93 9.75 1.30
CA ARG A 79 6.24 9.43 0.74
C ARG A 79 6.72 8.04 1.13
N ALA A 80 6.49 7.61 2.37
CA ALA A 80 6.84 6.26 2.83
C ALA A 80 6.06 5.16 2.06
N PHE A 81 4.76 5.37 1.82
CA PHE A 81 3.96 4.48 0.99
C PHE A 81 4.46 4.44 -0.46
N VAL A 82 4.77 5.59 -1.07
CA VAL A 82 5.28 5.63 -2.43
C VAL A 82 6.63 4.94 -2.55
N LYS A 83 7.56 5.19 -1.62
CA LYS A 83 8.84 4.45 -1.56
C LYS A 83 8.60 2.95 -1.50
N ARG A 84 7.68 2.49 -0.65
CA ARG A 84 7.37 1.07 -0.50
C ARG A 84 6.74 0.47 -1.75
N LEU A 85 5.81 1.17 -2.40
CA LEU A 85 5.22 0.75 -3.67
C LEU A 85 6.31 0.55 -4.73
N LEU A 86 7.21 1.52 -4.87
CA LEU A 86 8.33 1.44 -5.82
C LEU A 86 9.29 0.29 -5.49
N GLN A 87 9.61 0.06 -4.22
CA GLN A 87 10.39 -1.11 -3.79
C GLN A 87 9.72 -2.42 -4.21
N MET A 88 8.40 -2.53 -4.01
CA MET A 88 7.63 -3.72 -4.42
C MET A 88 7.56 -3.87 -5.95
N ALA A 89 7.51 -2.78 -6.71
CA ALA A 89 7.55 -2.83 -8.17
C ALA A 89 8.85 -3.47 -8.72
N LEU A 90 9.98 -3.32 -8.01
CA LEU A 90 11.27 -3.89 -8.44
C LEU A 90 11.37 -5.41 -8.27
N VAL A 91 10.60 -6.00 -7.34
CA VAL A 91 10.71 -7.42 -6.99
C VAL A 91 9.51 -8.26 -7.45
N ASN A 92 8.43 -7.62 -7.88
CA ASN A 92 7.21 -8.31 -8.34
C ASN A 92 7.09 -8.32 -9.88
N ARG A 93 6.02 -8.95 -10.37
CA ARG A 93 5.76 -9.10 -11.81
C ARG A 93 5.61 -7.73 -12.52
N PRO A 94 5.87 -7.64 -13.84
CA PRO A 94 5.71 -6.39 -14.60
C PRO A 94 4.33 -5.75 -14.50
N SER A 95 3.27 -6.55 -14.37
CA SER A 95 1.89 -6.07 -14.16
C SER A 95 1.75 -5.29 -12.84
N TYR A 96 2.40 -5.76 -11.78
CA TYR A 96 2.42 -5.11 -10.47
C TYR A 96 3.19 -3.78 -10.55
N ALA A 97 4.33 -3.78 -11.25
CA ALA A 97 5.11 -2.57 -11.47
C ALA A 97 4.32 -1.51 -12.25
N CYS A 98 3.62 -1.91 -13.32
CA CYS A 98 2.76 -1.01 -14.09
C CYS A 98 1.64 -0.39 -13.23
N ALA A 99 0.91 -1.22 -12.47
CA ALA A 99 -0.14 -0.74 -11.56
C ALA A 99 0.42 0.24 -10.52
N THR A 100 1.60 -0.07 -9.96
CA THR A 100 2.31 0.80 -9.04
C THR A 100 2.64 2.15 -9.66
N LEU A 101 3.25 2.18 -10.85
CA LEU A 101 3.64 3.42 -11.52
C LEU A 101 2.43 4.30 -11.86
N ILE A 102 1.30 3.69 -12.24
CA ILE A 102 0.03 4.40 -12.46
C ILE A 102 -0.43 5.10 -11.17
N ILE A 103 -0.40 4.40 -10.04
CA ILE A 103 -0.81 4.96 -8.74
C ILE A 103 0.13 6.10 -8.33
N VAL A 104 1.44 5.90 -8.46
CA VAL A 104 2.44 6.92 -8.13
C VAL A 104 2.28 8.16 -9.01
N SER A 105 2.02 7.99 -10.30
CA SER A 105 1.75 9.10 -11.23
C SER A 105 0.54 9.91 -10.80
N LYS A 106 -0.58 9.26 -10.45
CA LYS A 106 -1.78 9.93 -9.93
C LYS A 106 -1.51 10.70 -8.65
N ILE A 107 -0.83 10.08 -7.68
CA ILE A 107 -0.47 10.75 -6.41
C ILE A 107 0.41 11.97 -6.67
N GLN A 108 1.38 11.86 -7.60
CA GLN A 108 2.27 12.95 -7.95
C GLN A 108 1.51 14.14 -8.58
N GLN A 109 0.56 13.87 -9.47
CA GLN A 109 -0.30 14.89 -10.08
C GLN A 109 -1.11 15.64 -9.02
N THR A 110 -1.61 14.95 -7.99
CA THR A 110 -2.42 15.56 -6.93
C THR A 110 -1.58 16.30 -5.88
N ARG A 111 -0.39 15.77 -5.51
CA ARG A 111 0.31 16.21 -4.27
C ARG A 111 1.75 16.64 -4.46
N ASN A 112 2.32 16.58 -5.66
CA ASN A 112 3.68 17.03 -5.97
C ASN A 112 4.80 16.52 -5.02
N ILE A 113 4.60 15.36 -4.38
CA ILE A 113 5.43 14.82 -3.30
C ILE A 113 6.84 14.36 -3.73
N LEU A 114 7.08 14.12 -5.02
CA LEU A 114 8.37 13.60 -5.52
C LEU A 114 9.37 14.70 -5.87
N LYS A 115 9.05 15.98 -5.63
CA LYS A 115 10.02 17.06 -5.82
C LYS A 115 11.17 16.85 -4.83
N SER A 116 12.39 16.71 -5.37
CA SER A 116 13.60 16.70 -4.56
C SER A 116 13.78 18.08 -3.95
N SER A 117 13.97 18.15 -2.63
CA SER A 117 14.42 19.39 -2.00
C SER A 117 15.84 19.64 -2.48
N LYS A 118 15.99 20.49 -3.49
CA LYS A 118 17.27 21.13 -3.77
C LYS A 118 17.45 22.28 -2.76
N ALA A 119 17.61 21.92 -1.48
CA ALA A 119 17.88 22.86 -0.39
C ALA A 119 18.35 22.10 0.87
N ALA A 120 19.54 21.49 0.81
CA ALA A 120 20.25 21.05 2.02
C ALA A 120 21.77 20.85 1.82
N ASP A 121 22.35 21.13 0.65
CA ASP A 121 23.78 20.86 0.42
C ASP A 121 24.51 22.05 -0.26
N VAL A 122 24.16 23.27 0.15
CA VAL A 122 25.00 24.45 -0.05
C VAL A 122 25.10 25.16 1.29
N SER A 123 25.87 24.57 2.21
CA SER A 123 26.57 25.23 3.31
C SER A 123 27.14 24.12 4.20
N LEU A 124 28.40 23.78 4.00
CA LEU A 124 29.40 23.51 5.04
C LEU A 124 30.73 23.15 4.37
N GLY A 125 31.70 24.06 4.47
CA GLY A 125 33.14 23.80 4.24
C GLY A 125 33.65 24.06 2.85
#